data_AF-A0A349PE87-F1
#
_entry.id   AF-A0A349PE87-F1
#
_cell.length_a   1.000
_cell.length_b   1.000
_cell.length_c   1.000
_cell.angle_alpha   90.00
_cell.angle_beta   90.00
_cell.angle_gamma   90.00
#
_symmetry.space_group_name_H-M   'P 1'
#
loop_
_entity.id
_entity.type
_entity.pdbx_description
1 polymer ?
#
loop_
_entity_poly.entity_id
_entity_poly.type
_entity_poly.pdbx_seq_one_letter_code
_entity_poly.pdbx_strand_id
1 'polypeptide(L)'
;MRPVFSILLLAVLLPGSALCFEPEIVPVSARSGELSAVKDRLATSLSLRGELADRIMDAGLAGELVALDGLETNAEVRSALLGWINKNAEQAAGLYLRLRGGGAPAAALESYKTTYELNPVFLSLIKDLNAAAGGRAVSDEALELAARRLYEGPQAGPGGAVVTAGGGPKGNSFFSVDYADRRLNRAGLERELSAAGAWLGAARGASGRGPAGLEKEYGAALADYGSFIAAAAAVKGRGVITPGEARGLEAGRAALRVNMAVLALRSRAADLAAISALLASYGPAPGGPELQADISGMRNRLEEAAGRARSGATPLSGLGRLTRAAEAEFSALYLRYSAYNGLLALKKRVAASGFSCFYDYAIYRYLAAFFPASPYPSARAELMAARPALDAALAAAGAGNVPAALLGLGERVASVKEAQRFVSRASSFNRGAQFFLWGLLFRPVEYRVSADGGRPVFTFTEIMRSRR
;
A
#
# COMPACT_ATOMS: atom_id res chain seq x y z
N MET A 1 32.35 6.18 -5.28
CA MET A 1 31.41 5.08 -5.60
C MET A 1 31.40 4.13 -4.40
N ARG A 2 30.28 4.06 -3.69
CA ARG A 2 30.00 3.11 -2.60
C ARG A 2 28.81 2.26 -3.04
N PRO A 3 28.78 0.94 -2.79
CA PRO A 3 27.69 0.09 -3.23
C PRO A 3 26.53 0.19 -2.23
N VAL A 4 25.40 0.72 -2.69
CA VAL A 4 24.08 0.60 -2.03
C VAL A 4 23.28 -0.36 -2.90
N PHE A 5 23.58 -1.65 -2.76
CA PHE A 5 22.87 -2.74 -3.41
C PHE A 5 22.64 -3.81 -2.36
N SER A 6 21.56 -3.63 -1.60
CA SER A 6 20.98 -4.65 -0.73
C SER A 6 19.54 -4.21 -0.46
N ILE A 7 18.61 -5.17 -0.50
CA ILE A 7 17.14 -5.03 -0.40
C ILE A 7 16.42 -4.97 -1.77
N LEU A 8 16.62 -6.02 -2.56
CA LEU A 8 15.69 -6.44 -3.62
C LEU A 8 15.65 -7.97 -3.59
N LEU A 9 15.12 -8.52 -2.49
CA LEU A 9 15.12 -9.97 -2.26
C LEU A 9 13.92 -10.35 -1.40
N LEU A 10 12.71 -10.32 -1.98
CA LEU A 10 11.51 -10.92 -1.36
C LEU A 10 10.33 -11.11 -2.33
N ALA A 11 10.60 -11.43 -3.60
CA ALA A 11 9.56 -11.69 -4.62
C ALA A 11 9.54 -13.14 -5.15
N VAL A 12 10.30 -14.08 -4.57
CA VAL A 12 10.53 -15.41 -5.18
C VAL A 12 10.11 -16.60 -4.29
N LEU A 13 9.23 -16.41 -3.30
CA LEU A 13 8.71 -17.55 -2.52
C LEU A 13 7.19 -17.46 -2.31
N LEU A 14 6.44 -17.87 -3.33
CA LEU A 14 5.02 -18.23 -3.22
C LEU A 14 4.79 -19.52 -4.04
N PRO A 15 4.43 -20.65 -3.41
CA PRO A 15 3.86 -21.78 -4.12
C PRO A 15 2.41 -21.45 -4.49
N GLY A 16 2.02 -21.81 -5.71
CA GLY A 16 0.64 -21.78 -6.15
C GLY A 16 -0.18 -22.89 -5.50
N SER A 17 -1.41 -22.56 -5.11
CA SER A 17 -2.43 -23.53 -4.75
C SER A 17 -3.74 -23.12 -5.41
N ALA A 18 -4.28 -24.05 -6.18
CA ALA A 18 -5.47 -23.94 -7.01
C ALA A 18 -6.75 -23.72 -6.19
N LEU A 19 -7.68 -22.97 -6.77
CA LEU A 19 -9.06 -22.85 -6.33
C LEU A 19 -9.80 -24.17 -6.65
N CYS A 20 -10.18 -24.92 -5.63
CA CYS A 20 -11.18 -25.98 -5.73
C CYS A 20 -12.47 -25.44 -5.08
N PHE A 21 -13.51 -25.23 -5.89
CA PHE A 21 -14.86 -24.96 -5.43
C PHE A 21 -15.53 -26.30 -5.09
N GLU A 22 -15.94 -26.51 -3.84
CA GLU A 22 -16.92 -27.54 -3.50
C GLU A 22 -18.34 -26.99 -3.76
N PRO A 23 -19.25 -27.82 -4.31
CA PRO A 23 -20.64 -27.44 -4.54
C PRO A 23 -21.47 -27.53 -3.25
N GLU A 24 -22.36 -26.56 -3.11
CA GLU A 24 -23.34 -26.42 -2.04
C GLU A 24 -24.32 -27.61 -2.03
N ILE A 25 -24.33 -28.39 -0.94
CA ILE A 25 -25.30 -29.48 -0.71
C ILE A 25 -26.60 -28.87 -0.20
N VAL A 26 -27.66 -28.92 -1.02
CA VAL A 26 -29.02 -28.57 -0.60
C VAL A 26 -29.68 -29.79 0.05
N PRO A 27 -30.17 -29.71 1.30
CA PRO A 27 -30.89 -30.82 1.92
C PRO A 27 -32.32 -30.92 1.36
N VAL A 28 -32.60 -32.02 0.66
CA VAL A 28 -33.96 -32.42 0.27
C VAL A 28 -34.72 -32.83 1.53
N SER A 29 -35.75 -32.06 1.92
CA SER A 29 -36.61 -32.42 3.04
C SER A 29 -37.50 -33.63 2.68
N ALA A 30 -37.34 -34.74 3.41
CA ALA A 30 -38.04 -36.01 3.19
C ALA A 30 -39.58 -35.98 3.39
N ARG A 31 -40.19 -34.83 3.71
CA ARG A 31 -41.63 -34.72 4.06
C ARG A 31 -42.57 -34.47 2.88
N SER A 32 -42.08 -33.96 1.74
CA SER A 32 -42.95 -33.63 0.59
C SER A 32 -43.43 -34.88 -0.17
N GLY A 33 -42.60 -35.92 -0.27
CA GLY A 33 -42.96 -37.17 -0.95
C GLY A 33 -43.94 -38.05 -0.18
N GLU A 34 -43.96 -37.97 1.16
CA GLU A 34 -44.89 -38.74 1.99
C GLU A 34 -46.31 -38.18 1.96
N LEU A 35 -46.45 -36.85 1.82
CA LEU A 35 -47.75 -36.17 1.81
C LEU A 35 -48.54 -36.51 0.54
N SER A 36 -47.90 -36.49 -0.64
CA SER A 36 -48.55 -36.90 -1.89
C SER A 36 -48.97 -38.36 -1.87
N ALA A 37 -48.11 -39.26 -1.36
CA ALA A 37 -48.43 -40.69 -1.25
C ALA A 37 -49.63 -40.97 -0.33
N VAL A 38 -49.76 -40.25 0.79
CA VAL A 38 -50.92 -40.38 1.69
C VAL A 38 -52.17 -39.77 1.07
N LYS A 39 -52.06 -38.64 0.38
CA LYS A 39 -53.18 -38.02 -0.35
C LYS A 39 -53.77 -38.98 -1.38
N ASP A 40 -52.93 -39.62 -2.19
CA ASP A 40 -53.36 -40.56 -3.23
C ASP A 40 -54.01 -41.82 -2.62
N ARG A 41 -53.51 -42.29 -1.48
CA ARG A 41 -54.10 -43.42 -0.73
C ARG A 41 -55.42 -43.05 -0.06
N LEU A 42 -55.54 -41.84 0.48
CA LEU A 42 -56.82 -41.35 0.98
C LEU A 42 -57.80 -41.16 -0.18
N ALA A 43 -57.36 -40.78 -1.39
CA ALA A 43 -58.24 -40.66 -2.55
C ALA A 43 -58.80 -42.02 -3.02
N THR A 44 -58.06 -43.11 -2.82
CA THR A 44 -58.39 -44.44 -3.37
C THR A 44 -58.92 -45.45 -2.36
N SER A 45 -58.55 -45.34 -1.08
CA SER A 45 -58.90 -46.32 -0.04
C SER A 45 -59.95 -45.81 0.95
N LEU A 46 -61.11 -46.47 0.96
CA LEU A 46 -62.20 -46.15 1.89
C LEU A 46 -61.87 -46.57 3.33
N SER A 47 -61.08 -47.63 3.51
CA SER A 47 -60.64 -48.09 4.84
C SER A 47 -59.69 -47.08 5.51
N LEU A 48 -58.79 -46.47 4.74
CA LEU A 48 -57.87 -45.45 5.26
C LEU A 48 -58.60 -44.17 5.67
N ARG A 49 -59.64 -43.77 4.91
CA ARG A 49 -60.54 -42.68 5.33
C ARG A 49 -61.31 -43.03 6.59
N GLY A 50 -61.79 -44.27 6.69
CA GLY A 50 -62.48 -44.79 7.86
C GLY A 50 -61.61 -44.74 9.11
N GLU A 51 -60.35 -45.13 9.00
CA GLU A 51 -59.37 -45.07 10.09
C GLU A 51 -59.03 -43.62 10.47
N LEU A 52 -58.85 -42.73 9.48
CA LEU A 52 -58.62 -41.31 9.76
C LEU A 52 -59.83 -40.66 10.44
N ALA A 53 -61.05 -40.97 10.01
CA ALA A 53 -62.27 -40.45 10.63
C ALA A 53 -62.38 -40.89 12.10
N ASP A 54 -62.08 -42.16 12.40
CA ASP A 54 -62.06 -42.67 13.77
C ASP A 54 -60.99 -41.96 14.61
N ARG A 55 -59.77 -41.78 14.07
CA ARG A 55 -58.69 -41.04 14.76
C ARG A 55 -59.02 -39.57 15.01
N ILE A 56 -59.77 -38.93 14.11
CA ILE A 56 -60.23 -37.54 14.28
C ILE A 56 -61.26 -37.45 15.41
N MET A 57 -62.18 -38.42 15.50
CA MET A 57 -63.15 -38.50 16.59
C MET A 57 -62.47 -38.79 17.93
N ASP A 58 -61.52 -39.73 17.96
CA ASP A 58 -60.74 -40.06 19.16
C ASP A 58 -59.90 -38.88 19.66
N ALA A 59 -59.40 -38.04 18.73
CA ALA A 59 -58.66 -36.82 19.05
C ALA A 59 -59.56 -35.63 19.46
N GLY A 60 -60.89 -35.77 19.41
CA GLY A 60 -61.84 -34.72 19.76
C GLY A 60 -61.95 -33.58 18.74
N LEU A 61 -61.42 -33.75 17.52
CA LEU A 61 -61.33 -32.70 16.50
C LEU A 61 -62.52 -32.66 15.52
N ALA A 62 -63.52 -33.52 15.73
CA ALA A 62 -64.66 -33.65 14.83
C ALA A 62 -65.42 -32.32 14.65
N GLY A 63 -65.61 -31.56 15.73
CA GLY A 63 -66.33 -30.29 15.72
C GLY A 63 -65.59 -29.12 15.07
N GLU A 64 -64.27 -29.21 14.91
CA GLU A 64 -63.48 -28.19 14.20
C GLU A 64 -63.55 -28.36 12.68
N LEU A 65 -63.82 -29.57 12.20
CA LEU A 65 -63.78 -29.92 10.78
C LEU A 65 -65.16 -29.99 10.13
N VAL A 66 -66.17 -30.41 10.90
CA VAL A 66 -67.55 -30.57 10.43
C VAL A 66 -68.52 -30.03 11.48
N ALA A 67 -69.56 -29.32 11.03
CA ALA A 67 -70.62 -28.86 11.92
C ALA A 67 -71.37 -30.06 12.50
N LEU A 68 -71.37 -30.17 13.83
CA LEU A 68 -71.98 -31.29 14.56
C LEU A 68 -73.47 -31.07 14.87
N ASP A 69 -74.01 -29.91 14.49
CA ASP A 69 -75.39 -29.53 14.79
C ASP A 69 -76.38 -30.50 14.11
N GLY A 70 -77.13 -31.24 14.92
CA GLY A 70 -78.15 -32.21 14.47
C GLY A 70 -77.64 -33.63 14.18
N LEU A 71 -76.37 -33.95 14.48
CA LEU A 71 -75.83 -35.32 14.41
C LEU A 71 -75.79 -35.92 15.81
N GLU A 72 -76.68 -36.87 16.10
CA GLU A 72 -76.80 -37.45 17.45
C GLU A 72 -75.98 -38.72 17.64
N THR A 73 -75.57 -39.38 16.55
CA THR A 73 -74.83 -40.65 16.61
C THR A 73 -73.42 -40.57 16.03
N ASN A 74 -72.48 -41.32 16.63
CA ASN A 74 -71.09 -41.40 16.13
C ASN A 74 -71.00 -41.92 14.69
N ALA A 75 -71.97 -42.71 14.24
CA ALA A 75 -72.04 -43.18 12.86
C ALA A 75 -72.31 -42.05 11.87
N GLU A 76 -73.16 -41.09 12.23
CA GLU A 76 -73.48 -39.91 11.41
C GLU A 76 -72.30 -38.94 11.36
N VAL A 77 -71.64 -38.70 12.50
CA VAL A 77 -70.41 -37.90 12.56
C VAL A 77 -69.31 -38.52 11.71
N ARG A 78 -69.13 -39.85 11.78
CA ARG A 78 -68.18 -40.58 10.93
C ARG A 78 -68.51 -40.44 9.44
N SER A 79 -69.78 -40.53 9.06
CA SER A 79 -70.22 -40.36 7.67
C SER A 79 -69.92 -38.95 7.15
N ALA A 80 -70.18 -37.93 7.97
CA ALA A 80 -69.89 -36.55 7.65
C ALA A 80 -68.38 -36.27 7.51
N LEU A 81 -67.57 -36.87 8.39
CA LEU A 81 -66.10 -36.82 8.31
C LEU A 81 -65.55 -37.53 7.07
N LEU A 82 -66.11 -38.68 6.68
CA LEU A 82 -65.74 -39.36 5.42
C LEU A 82 -66.02 -38.47 4.20
N GLY A 83 -67.15 -37.77 4.20
CA GLY A 83 -67.51 -36.78 3.19
C GLY A 83 -66.53 -35.61 3.14
N TRP A 84 -66.10 -35.11 4.30
CA TRP A 84 -65.11 -34.03 4.42
C TRP A 84 -63.72 -34.46 3.96
N ILE A 85 -63.24 -35.64 4.38
CA ILE A 85 -61.93 -36.20 3.99
C ILE A 85 -61.84 -36.36 2.47
N ASN A 86 -62.92 -36.81 1.83
CA ASN A 86 -62.95 -36.96 0.37
C ASN A 86 -62.85 -35.61 -0.36
N LYS A 87 -63.49 -34.56 0.17
CA LYS A 87 -63.47 -33.21 -0.43
C LYS A 87 -62.14 -32.48 -0.15
N ASN A 88 -61.50 -32.75 0.98
CA ASN A 88 -60.31 -32.05 1.47
C ASN A 88 -59.11 -33.00 1.65
N ALA A 89 -58.82 -33.81 0.62
CA ALA A 89 -57.83 -34.90 0.68
C ALA A 89 -56.42 -34.45 1.10
N GLU A 90 -56.01 -33.23 0.74
CA GLU A 90 -54.67 -32.70 1.06
C GLU A 90 -54.54 -32.29 2.53
N GLN A 91 -55.56 -31.62 3.08
CA GLN A 91 -55.62 -31.29 4.50
C GLN A 91 -55.76 -32.56 5.35
N ALA A 92 -56.57 -33.52 4.89
CA ALA A 92 -56.73 -34.81 5.53
C ALA A 92 -55.44 -35.64 5.55
N ALA A 93 -54.64 -35.62 4.47
CA ALA A 93 -53.33 -36.28 4.43
C ALA A 93 -52.34 -35.69 5.44
N GLY A 94 -52.30 -34.35 5.53
CA GLY A 94 -51.50 -33.66 6.54
C GLY A 94 -51.94 -33.99 7.97
N LEU A 95 -53.24 -34.09 8.21
CA LEU A 95 -53.83 -34.41 9.51
C LEU A 95 -53.58 -35.88 9.90
N TYR A 96 -53.70 -36.82 8.96
CA TYR A 96 -53.35 -38.23 9.16
C TYR A 96 -51.89 -38.41 9.58
N LEU A 97 -50.96 -37.73 8.90
CA LEU A 97 -49.53 -37.78 9.24
C LEU A 97 -49.26 -37.19 10.63
N ARG A 98 -49.99 -36.14 11.04
CA ARG A 98 -49.88 -35.54 12.37
C ARG A 98 -50.41 -36.48 13.47
N LEU A 99 -51.59 -37.06 13.28
CA LEU A 99 -52.20 -37.97 14.26
C LEU A 99 -51.50 -39.34 14.33
N ARG A 100 -50.87 -39.80 13.23
CA ARG A 100 -50.07 -41.04 13.23
C ARG A 100 -48.85 -40.98 14.15
N GLY A 101 -48.35 -39.77 14.44
CA GLY A 101 -47.24 -39.54 15.38
C GLY A 101 -47.65 -39.45 16.87
N GLY A 102 -48.94 -39.61 17.21
CA GLY A 102 -49.40 -39.65 18.59
C GLY A 102 -49.49 -38.32 19.34
N GLY A 103 -49.44 -37.18 18.65
CA GLY A 103 -49.59 -35.85 19.26
C GLY A 103 -50.97 -35.25 18.99
N ALA A 104 -51.69 -34.85 20.04
CA ALA A 104 -52.81 -33.92 19.91
C ALA A 104 -52.33 -32.61 19.26
N PRO A 105 -53.13 -31.95 18.41
CA PRO A 105 -52.70 -30.71 17.77
C PRO A 105 -52.45 -29.64 18.85
N ALA A 106 -51.22 -29.12 18.87
CA ALA A 106 -50.90 -27.96 19.68
C ALA A 106 -51.78 -26.78 19.24
N ALA A 107 -52.36 -26.07 20.21
CA ALA A 107 -53.16 -24.88 19.98
C ALA A 107 -52.46 -23.90 19.01
N ALA A 108 -53.25 -23.19 18.20
CA ALA A 108 -52.78 -22.31 17.14
C ALA A 108 -51.66 -21.38 17.63
N LEU A 109 -50.44 -21.66 17.18
CA LEU A 109 -49.30 -20.77 17.34
C LEU A 109 -49.52 -19.55 16.45
N GLU A 110 -49.77 -18.40 17.05
CA GLU A 110 -49.73 -17.11 16.37
C GLU A 110 -48.31 -16.89 15.82
N SER A 111 -48.11 -17.21 14.54
CA SER A 111 -46.84 -16.95 13.87
C SER A 111 -46.78 -15.50 13.44
N TYR A 112 -46.05 -14.68 14.18
CA TYR A 112 -45.61 -13.38 13.69
C TYR A 112 -44.43 -13.59 12.72
N LYS A 113 -44.55 -13.03 11.51
CA LYS A 113 -43.47 -13.10 10.50
C LYS A 113 -42.42 -12.05 10.86
N THR A 114 -41.47 -12.41 11.71
CA THR A 114 -40.33 -11.54 12.01
C THR A 114 -39.36 -11.59 10.82
N THR A 115 -39.31 -10.52 10.03
CA THR A 115 -38.19 -10.29 9.12
C THR A 115 -36.99 -9.85 9.93
N TYR A 116 -36.02 -10.75 10.10
CA TYR A 116 -34.72 -10.40 10.67
C TYR A 116 -33.88 -9.74 9.60
N GLU A 117 -33.72 -8.42 9.69
CA GLU A 117 -32.68 -7.74 8.95
C GLU A 117 -31.37 -7.87 9.73
N LEU A 118 -30.37 -8.49 9.10
CA LEU A 118 -29.02 -8.49 9.64
C LEU A 118 -28.57 -7.03 9.77
N ASN A 119 -28.11 -6.65 10.95
CA ASN A 119 -27.67 -5.29 11.22
C ASN A 119 -26.63 -4.89 10.16
N PRO A 120 -26.84 -3.80 9.39
CA PRO A 120 -25.92 -3.39 8.33
C PRO A 120 -24.50 -3.12 8.87
N VAL A 121 -24.37 -2.75 10.15
CA VAL A 121 -23.09 -2.59 10.85
C VAL A 121 -22.35 -3.93 11.01
N PHE A 122 -23.08 -5.01 11.28
CA PHE A 122 -22.51 -6.35 11.38
C PHE A 122 -21.97 -6.82 10.03
N LEU A 123 -22.71 -6.58 8.96
CA LEU A 123 -22.28 -6.88 7.60
C LEU A 123 -21.06 -6.06 7.16
N SER A 124 -20.95 -4.79 7.56
CA SER A 124 -19.75 -3.98 7.28
C SER A 124 -18.52 -4.48 8.04
N LEU A 125 -18.69 -4.91 9.31
CA LEU A 125 -17.59 -5.44 10.11
C LEU A 125 -17.06 -6.76 9.55
N ILE A 126 -17.92 -7.65 9.04
CA ILE A 126 -17.49 -8.88 8.36
C ILE A 126 -16.69 -8.56 7.09
N LYS A 127 -17.13 -7.58 6.30
CA LYS A 127 -16.41 -7.15 5.08
C LYS A 127 -15.03 -6.60 5.42
N ASP A 128 -14.95 -5.77 6.45
CA ASP A 128 -13.71 -5.18 6.95
C ASP A 128 -12.74 -6.26 7.46
N LEU A 129 -13.24 -7.27 8.20
CA LEU A 129 -12.46 -8.39 8.70
C LEU A 129 -11.93 -9.30 7.57
N ASN A 130 -12.78 -9.63 6.60
CA ASN A 130 -12.39 -10.43 5.44
C ASN A 130 -11.35 -9.69 4.56
N ALA A 131 -11.50 -8.38 4.39
CA ALA A 131 -10.52 -7.57 3.67
C ALA A 131 -9.18 -7.47 4.43
N ALA A 132 -9.22 -7.49 5.77
CA ALA A 132 -8.04 -7.46 6.61
C ALA A 132 -7.30 -8.81 6.71
N ALA A 133 -8.03 -9.94 6.65
CA ALA A 133 -7.45 -11.28 6.66
C ALA A 133 -6.53 -11.54 5.45
N GLY A 134 -6.74 -10.83 4.32
CA GLY A 134 -5.86 -10.86 3.16
C GLY A 134 -4.61 -9.96 3.27
N GLY A 135 -4.51 -9.12 4.32
CA GLY A 135 -3.44 -8.14 4.48
C GLY A 135 -2.34 -8.60 5.42
N ARG A 136 -1.13 -8.87 4.90
CA ARG A 136 0.09 -9.22 5.69
C ARG A 136 0.52 -8.16 6.72
N ALA A 137 -0.12 -7.00 6.75
CA ALA A 137 0.17 -5.89 7.68
C ALA A 137 -0.65 -5.97 8.98
N VAL A 138 -1.62 -6.89 9.07
CA VAL A 138 -2.48 -7.09 10.25
C VAL A 138 -1.98 -8.33 11.00
N SER A 139 -1.73 -8.20 12.30
CA SER A 139 -1.28 -9.32 13.12
C SER A 139 -2.44 -10.29 13.41
N ASP A 140 -2.13 -11.59 13.51
CA ASP A 140 -3.13 -12.64 13.80
C ASP A 140 -3.91 -12.36 15.10
N GLU A 141 -3.24 -11.80 16.11
CA GLU A 141 -3.87 -11.37 17.36
C GLU A 141 -4.93 -10.27 17.15
N ALA A 142 -4.74 -9.38 16.17
CA ALA A 142 -5.70 -8.31 15.86
C ALA A 142 -6.90 -8.85 15.08
N LEU A 143 -6.68 -9.87 14.24
CA LEU A 143 -7.75 -10.59 13.56
C LEU A 143 -8.59 -11.41 14.56
N GLU A 144 -7.96 -12.11 15.50
CA GLU A 144 -8.68 -12.85 16.55
C GLU A 144 -9.51 -11.93 17.45
N LEU A 145 -8.97 -10.78 17.85
CA LEU A 145 -9.68 -9.83 18.72
C LEU A 145 -10.88 -9.19 18.00
N ALA A 146 -10.73 -8.90 16.70
CA ALA A 146 -11.83 -8.42 15.88
C ALA A 146 -12.87 -9.53 15.60
N ALA A 147 -12.44 -10.79 15.45
CA ALA A 147 -13.34 -11.93 15.30
C ALA A 147 -14.14 -12.20 16.59
N ARG A 148 -13.52 -12.14 17.77
CA ARG A 148 -14.23 -12.29 19.06
C ARG A 148 -15.35 -11.26 19.24
N ARG A 149 -15.14 -10.03 18.77
CA ARG A 149 -16.17 -8.98 18.84
C ARG A 149 -17.38 -9.20 17.95
N LEU A 150 -17.23 -9.86 16.81
CA LEU A 150 -18.38 -10.27 16.00
C LEU A 150 -19.32 -11.18 16.81
N TYR A 151 -18.77 -11.94 17.77
CA TYR A 151 -19.53 -12.85 18.64
C TYR A 151 -19.95 -12.24 19.98
N GLU A 152 -19.36 -11.12 20.43
CA GLU A 152 -19.75 -10.45 21.70
C GLU A 152 -21.06 -9.64 21.61
N GLY A 153 -21.57 -9.38 20.40
CA GLY A 153 -22.88 -8.74 20.19
C GLY A 153 -22.94 -7.24 20.56
N PRO A 154 -24.13 -6.60 20.48
CA PRO A 154 -24.30 -5.15 20.61
C PRO A 154 -24.04 -4.59 22.03
N GLN A 155 -23.68 -5.43 23.01
CA GLN A 155 -23.22 -5.00 24.33
C GLN A 155 -21.69 -4.79 24.40
N ALA A 156 -20.96 -5.09 23.32
CA ALA A 156 -19.56 -4.72 23.20
C ALA A 156 -19.45 -3.19 23.05
N GLY A 157 -18.86 -2.52 24.04
CA GLY A 157 -18.64 -1.07 24.02
C GLY A 157 -17.81 -0.60 22.82
N PRO A 158 -17.92 0.69 22.43
CA PRO A 158 -17.36 1.23 21.18
C PRO A 158 -15.81 1.28 21.09
N GLY A 159 -15.09 0.68 22.03
CA GLY A 159 -13.66 0.92 22.27
C GLY A 159 -12.73 -0.21 21.81
N GLY A 160 -12.58 -0.48 20.52
CA GLY A 160 -11.42 -1.28 20.10
C GLY A 160 -11.28 -1.46 18.60
N ALA A 161 -10.25 -2.20 18.22
CA ALA A 161 -9.59 -2.11 16.92
C ALA A 161 -10.58 -2.26 15.76
N VAL A 162 -10.96 -1.12 15.17
CA VAL A 162 -11.66 -1.07 13.90
C VAL A 162 -10.65 -1.43 12.81
N VAL A 163 -10.73 -2.67 12.33
CA VAL A 163 -9.84 -3.19 11.29
C VAL A 163 -10.35 -2.75 9.93
N THR A 164 -10.15 -1.49 9.56
CA THR A 164 -10.48 -0.99 8.23
C THR A 164 -9.42 -1.37 7.20
N ALA A 165 -9.84 -1.93 6.06
CA ALA A 165 -8.99 -2.24 4.92
C ALA A 165 -8.14 -1.03 4.49
N GLY A 166 -6.83 -1.21 4.31
CA GLY A 166 -5.89 -0.17 3.87
C GLY A 166 -5.45 0.84 4.93
N GLY A 167 -5.97 0.75 6.16
CA GLY A 167 -5.51 1.55 7.28
C GLY A 167 -4.24 0.96 7.90
N GLY A 168 -3.06 1.35 7.41
CA GLY A 168 -1.80 1.08 8.14
C GLY A 168 -1.96 1.48 9.62
N PRO A 169 -1.31 0.74 10.54
CA PRO A 169 -1.76 0.53 11.91
C PRO A 169 -2.29 1.83 12.52
N LYS A 170 -3.60 1.87 12.78
CA LYS A 170 -4.15 2.87 13.69
C LYS A 170 -3.40 2.68 14.99
N GLY A 171 -2.58 3.66 15.35
CA GLY A 171 -1.90 3.65 16.64
C GLY A 171 -2.96 3.49 17.70
N ASN A 172 -3.00 2.33 18.36
CA ASN A 172 -3.80 2.15 19.54
C ASN A 172 -3.40 3.28 20.50
N SER A 173 -4.38 4.07 20.93
CA SER A 173 -4.22 4.83 22.16
C SER A 173 -3.83 3.81 23.23
N PHE A 174 -2.83 4.13 24.05
CA PHE A 174 -2.41 3.24 25.13
C PHE A 174 -3.51 3.02 26.16
N PHE A 175 -4.51 3.89 26.13
CA PHE A 175 -5.62 3.92 27.03
C PHE A 175 -6.89 3.64 26.23
N SER A 176 -7.58 2.54 26.57
CA SER A 176 -9.01 2.51 26.36
C SER A 176 -9.59 3.67 27.16
N VAL A 177 -10.57 4.37 26.60
CA VAL A 177 -11.35 5.38 27.33
C VAL A 177 -12.33 4.69 28.31
N ASP A 178 -11.94 3.53 28.84
CA ASP A 178 -12.49 2.94 30.05
C ASP A 178 -11.45 3.13 31.15
N TYR A 179 -11.61 4.22 31.90
CA TYR A 179 -10.83 4.63 33.07
C TYR A 179 -10.96 3.68 34.28
N ALA A 180 -11.12 2.37 34.06
CA ALA A 180 -11.27 1.40 35.16
C ALA A 180 -9.95 0.75 35.57
N ASP A 181 -9.07 0.35 34.64
CA ASP A 181 -8.05 -0.64 35.02
C ASP A 181 -6.62 -0.13 35.17
N ARG A 182 -6.27 1.08 34.72
CA ARG A 182 -4.95 1.72 34.94
C ARG A 182 -3.72 0.81 34.65
N ARG A 183 -3.91 -0.24 33.85
CA ARG A 183 -2.88 -1.23 33.51
C ARG A 183 -1.99 -0.65 32.43
N LEU A 184 -0.71 -0.52 32.74
CA LEU A 184 0.28 -0.04 31.78
C LEU A 184 0.55 -1.14 30.73
N ASN A 185 0.29 -0.85 29.45
CA ASN A 185 0.74 -1.70 28.36
C ASN A 185 2.25 -1.51 28.11
N ARG A 186 3.07 -2.28 28.85
CA ARG A 186 4.54 -2.24 28.78
C ARG A 186 5.07 -2.51 27.38
N ALA A 187 4.55 -3.55 26.73
CA ALA A 187 5.00 -3.97 25.41
C ALA A 187 4.71 -2.91 24.33
N GLY A 188 3.62 -2.17 24.45
CA GLY A 188 3.39 -1.04 23.56
C GLY A 188 4.34 0.13 23.85
N LEU A 189 4.57 0.46 25.14
CA LEU A 189 5.41 1.61 25.53
C LEU A 189 6.85 1.41 25.04
N GLU A 190 7.40 0.21 25.20
CA GLU A 190 8.72 -0.15 24.69
C GLU A 190 8.79 -0.12 23.15
N ARG A 191 7.73 -0.54 22.46
CA ARG A 191 7.63 -0.41 20.99
C ARG A 191 7.64 1.04 20.52
N GLU A 192 6.96 1.95 21.22
CA GLU A 192 6.94 3.37 20.83
C GLU A 192 8.26 4.06 21.16
N LEU A 193 8.87 3.76 22.30
CA LEU A 193 10.20 4.27 22.64
C LEU A 193 11.25 3.80 21.63
N SER A 194 11.26 2.51 21.29
CA SER A 194 12.18 1.97 20.29
C SER A 194 11.93 2.54 18.89
N ALA A 195 10.66 2.68 18.47
CA ALA A 195 10.32 3.28 17.18
C ALA A 195 10.72 4.77 17.10
N ALA A 196 10.43 5.55 18.14
CA ALA A 196 10.81 6.97 18.22
C ALA A 196 12.33 7.13 18.26
N GLY A 197 13.03 6.31 19.04
CA GLY A 197 14.48 6.28 19.10
C GLY A 197 15.14 5.89 17.78
N ALA A 198 14.63 4.85 17.11
CA ALA A 198 15.13 4.43 15.80
C ALA A 198 14.91 5.52 14.74
N TRP A 199 13.76 6.18 14.76
CA TRP A 199 13.47 7.26 13.83
C TRP A 199 14.36 8.48 14.08
N LEU A 200 14.54 8.93 15.33
CA LEU A 200 15.46 10.03 15.67
C LEU A 200 16.92 9.66 15.33
N GLY A 201 17.29 8.40 15.56
CA GLY A 201 18.60 7.87 15.16
C GLY A 201 18.82 7.91 13.65
N ALA A 202 17.80 7.61 12.84
CA ALA A 202 17.87 7.71 11.38
C ALA A 202 17.85 9.17 10.88
N ALA A 203 17.14 10.05 11.57
CA ALA A 203 17.11 11.49 11.29
C ALA A 203 18.41 12.22 11.70
N ARG A 204 19.33 11.53 12.39
CA ARG A 204 20.63 12.08 12.77
C ARG A 204 21.47 12.32 11.52
N GLY A 205 21.64 13.59 11.16
CA GLY A 205 22.53 14.00 10.07
C GLY A 205 24.00 13.73 10.37
N ALA A 206 24.87 13.95 9.38
CA ALA A 206 26.32 13.67 9.47
C ALA A 206 27.03 14.41 10.62
N SER A 207 26.51 15.56 11.05
CA SER A 207 27.03 16.34 12.18
C SER A 207 26.64 15.79 13.55
N GLY A 208 25.75 14.78 13.61
CA GLY A 208 25.17 14.26 14.84
C GLY A 208 24.12 15.16 15.50
N ARG A 209 23.91 16.38 14.97
CA ARG A 209 23.02 17.41 15.53
C ARG A 209 21.64 17.51 14.85
N GLY A 210 21.32 16.54 13.99
CA GLY A 210 20.08 16.51 13.21
C GLY A 210 20.28 16.83 11.72
N PRO A 211 19.20 16.96 10.95
CA PRO A 211 19.25 17.38 9.54
C PRO A 211 19.81 18.80 9.41
N ALA A 212 20.52 19.08 8.32
CA ALA A 212 21.14 20.38 8.08
C ALA A 212 20.08 21.51 8.06
N GLY A 213 20.28 22.53 8.89
CA GLY A 213 19.35 23.67 9.01
C GLY A 213 18.13 23.41 9.90
N LEU A 214 18.03 22.24 10.53
CA LEU A 214 16.94 21.85 11.46
C LEU A 214 17.49 21.36 12.80
N GLU A 215 18.70 21.79 13.17
CA GLU A 215 19.39 21.32 14.37
C GLU A 215 18.62 21.72 15.65
N LYS A 216 17.97 22.88 15.64
CA LYS A 216 17.17 23.37 16.77
C LYS A 216 15.91 22.52 16.97
N GLU A 217 15.18 22.24 15.89
CA GLU A 217 13.99 21.39 15.90
C GLU A 217 14.31 19.95 16.27
N TYR A 218 15.42 19.41 15.76
CA TYR A 218 15.91 18.10 16.15
C TYR A 218 16.29 18.05 17.63
N GLY A 219 16.98 19.09 18.14
CA GLY A 219 17.30 19.23 19.56
C GLY A 219 16.05 19.24 20.45
N ALA A 220 14.99 19.94 20.03
CA ALA A 220 13.71 19.95 20.76
C ALA A 220 13.04 18.57 20.78
N ALA A 221 12.96 17.89 19.63
CA ALA A 221 12.41 16.53 19.55
C ALA A 221 13.22 15.52 20.38
N LEU A 222 14.55 15.66 20.41
CA LEU A 222 15.43 14.82 21.22
C LEU A 222 15.27 15.10 22.72
N ALA A 223 15.05 16.35 23.13
CA ALA A 223 14.78 16.72 24.52
C ALA A 223 13.44 16.13 25.00
N ASP A 224 12.40 16.18 24.17
CA ASP A 224 11.11 15.56 24.48
C ASP A 224 11.21 14.04 24.53
N TYR A 225 12.01 13.43 23.65
CA TYR A 225 12.28 12.00 23.69
C TYR A 225 13.02 11.61 24.98
N GLY A 226 14.01 12.39 25.41
CA GLY A 226 14.70 12.21 26.69
C GLY A 226 13.76 12.31 27.88
N SER A 227 12.91 13.33 27.90
CA SER A 227 11.87 13.51 28.93
C SER A 227 10.87 12.34 28.95
N PHE A 228 10.48 11.85 27.77
CA PHE A 228 9.55 10.73 27.64
C PHE A 228 10.18 9.40 28.10
N ILE A 229 11.46 9.14 27.79
CA ILE A 229 12.21 8.00 28.33
C ILE A 229 12.30 8.09 29.85
N ALA A 230 12.64 9.25 30.41
CA ALA A 230 12.76 9.43 31.85
C ALA A 230 11.42 9.16 32.56
N ALA A 231 10.32 9.69 32.01
CA ALA A 231 8.98 9.43 32.51
C ALA A 231 8.60 7.93 32.38
N ALA A 232 8.92 7.28 31.26
CA ALA A 232 8.67 5.86 31.07
C ALA A 232 9.50 4.99 32.04
N ALA A 233 10.75 5.37 32.30
CA ALA A 233 11.64 4.68 33.22
C ALA A 233 11.16 4.78 34.68
N ALA A 234 10.63 5.93 35.09
CA ALA A 234 10.08 6.14 36.44
C ALA A 234 8.90 5.20 36.76
N VAL A 235 8.18 4.76 35.73
CA VAL A 235 6.99 3.91 35.83
C VAL A 235 7.30 2.44 35.50
N LYS A 236 8.54 2.14 35.08
CA LYS A 236 8.99 0.80 34.71
C LYS A 236 8.88 -0.16 35.89
N GLY A 237 8.32 -1.35 35.65
CA GLY A 237 8.14 -2.40 36.66
C GLY A 237 6.82 -2.29 37.45
N ARG A 238 6.09 -1.18 37.37
CA ARG A 238 4.76 -1.04 37.99
C ARG A 238 3.68 -1.65 37.09
N GLY A 239 2.72 -2.37 37.68
CA GLY A 239 1.58 -2.95 36.95
C GLY A 239 0.40 -1.99 36.80
N VAL A 240 0.27 -1.08 37.77
CA VAL A 240 -0.78 -0.06 37.87
C VAL A 240 -0.11 1.29 38.11
N ILE A 241 -0.62 2.34 37.46
CA ILE A 241 -0.05 3.70 37.48
C ILE A 241 -1.08 4.71 38.00
N THR A 242 -0.61 5.83 38.55
CA THR A 242 -1.51 6.88 39.03
C THR A 242 -2.12 7.68 37.87
N PRO A 243 -3.29 8.34 38.07
CA PRO A 243 -3.89 9.19 37.04
C PRO A 243 -3.01 10.36 36.59
N GLY A 244 -2.16 10.88 37.48
CA GLY A 244 -1.20 11.94 37.16
C GLY A 244 -0.08 11.45 36.26
N GLU A 245 0.49 10.28 36.56
CA GLU A 245 1.53 9.64 35.74
C GLU A 245 1.00 9.24 34.36
N ALA A 246 -0.22 8.70 34.29
CA ALA A 246 -0.86 8.36 33.01
C ALA A 246 -1.05 9.59 32.11
N ARG A 247 -1.56 10.69 32.68
CA ARG A 247 -1.70 11.98 31.96
C ARG A 247 -0.36 12.54 31.54
N GLY A 248 0.66 12.47 32.40
CA GLY A 248 2.01 12.92 32.09
C GLY A 248 2.65 12.15 30.94
N LEU A 249 2.50 10.82 30.92
CA LEU A 249 3.00 9.97 29.83
C LEU A 249 2.30 10.25 28.50
N GLU A 250 0.98 10.42 28.48
CA GLU A 250 0.26 10.78 27.24
C GLU A 250 0.58 12.20 26.78
N ALA A 251 0.73 13.17 27.69
CA ALA A 251 1.17 14.51 27.33
C ALA A 251 2.58 14.49 26.70
N GLY A 252 3.52 13.74 27.29
CA GLY A 252 4.86 13.54 26.74
C GLY A 252 4.84 12.84 25.38
N ARG A 253 4.03 11.78 25.22
CA ARG A 253 3.84 11.08 23.94
C ARG A 253 3.27 12.01 22.87
N ALA A 254 2.27 12.80 23.21
CA ALA A 254 1.64 13.73 22.28
C ALA A 254 2.62 14.82 21.81
N ALA A 255 3.35 15.43 22.74
CA ALA A 255 4.38 16.43 22.43
C ALA A 255 5.48 15.86 21.53
N LEU A 256 6.01 14.68 21.87
CA LEU A 256 7.03 13.99 21.07
C LEU A 256 6.53 13.72 19.64
N ARG A 257 5.32 13.20 19.48
CA ARG A 257 4.73 12.91 18.16
C ARG A 257 4.52 14.16 17.32
N VAL A 258 4.06 15.25 17.93
CA VAL A 258 3.94 16.55 17.24
C VAL A 258 5.31 17.01 16.75
N ASN A 259 6.32 17.00 17.61
CA ASN A 259 7.65 17.48 17.24
C ASN A 259 8.35 16.59 16.21
N MET A 260 8.19 15.28 16.29
CA MET A 260 8.65 14.35 15.25
C MET A 260 7.94 14.58 13.90
N ALA A 261 6.61 14.76 13.90
CA ALA A 261 5.85 15.03 12.69
C ALA A 261 6.28 16.36 12.03
N VAL A 262 6.44 17.41 12.84
CA VAL A 262 6.92 18.72 12.38
C VAL A 262 8.34 18.61 11.79
N LEU A 263 9.23 17.90 12.48
CA LEU A 263 10.60 17.69 12.01
C LEU A 263 10.63 16.89 10.68
N ALA A 264 9.79 15.87 10.54
CA ALA A 264 9.67 15.08 9.31
C ALA A 264 9.18 15.93 8.12
N LEU A 265 8.17 16.78 8.33
CA LEU A 265 7.66 17.66 7.28
C LEU A 265 8.69 18.71 6.86
N ARG A 266 9.40 19.30 7.82
CA ARG A 266 10.44 20.29 7.57
C ARG A 266 11.69 19.69 6.94
N SER A 267 12.07 18.46 7.29
CA SER A 267 13.20 17.80 6.64
C SER A 267 12.94 17.59 5.15
N ARG A 268 11.71 17.18 4.78
CA ARG A 268 11.29 17.12 3.38
C ARG A 268 11.26 18.48 2.70
N ALA A 269 10.82 19.53 3.38
CA ALA A 269 10.89 20.89 2.84
C ALA A 269 12.34 21.34 2.59
N ALA A 270 13.27 20.99 3.47
CA ALA A 270 14.70 21.25 3.30
C ALA A 270 15.31 20.45 2.14
N ASP A 271 14.95 19.17 1.98
CA ASP A 271 15.34 18.35 0.83
C ASP A 271 14.89 19.00 -0.50
N LEU A 272 13.64 19.48 -0.57
CA LEU A 272 13.11 20.19 -1.73
C LEU A 272 13.84 21.51 -1.99
N ALA A 273 14.23 22.24 -0.95
CA ALA A 273 15.02 23.47 -1.10
C ALA A 273 16.40 23.18 -1.71
N ALA A 274 17.07 22.11 -1.25
CA ALA A 274 18.34 21.67 -1.82
C ALA A 274 18.20 21.24 -3.29
N ILE A 275 17.13 20.50 -3.63
CA ILE A 275 16.81 20.12 -5.01
C ILE A 275 16.58 21.37 -5.88
N SER A 276 15.81 22.35 -5.39
CA SER A 276 15.56 23.60 -6.12
C SER A 276 16.85 24.37 -6.40
N ALA A 277 17.75 24.48 -5.42
CA ALA A 277 19.04 25.14 -5.60
C ALA A 277 19.91 24.42 -6.63
N LEU A 278 19.91 23.09 -6.61
CA LEU A 278 20.65 22.28 -7.56
C LEU A 278 20.09 22.40 -8.98
N LEU A 279 18.76 22.41 -9.15
CA LEU A 279 18.12 22.65 -10.46
C LEU A 279 18.46 24.03 -11.02
N ALA A 280 18.46 25.07 -10.17
CA ALA A 280 18.84 26.43 -10.57
C ALA A 280 20.29 26.49 -11.10
N SER A 281 21.21 25.68 -10.54
CA SER A 281 22.60 25.61 -11.00
C SER A 281 22.77 25.06 -12.42
N TYR A 282 21.75 24.39 -12.96
CA TYR A 282 21.82 23.77 -14.28
C TYR A 282 21.35 24.69 -15.43
N GLY A 283 20.84 25.88 -15.11
CA GLY A 283 20.37 26.84 -16.10
C GLY A 283 19.01 26.46 -16.73
N PRO A 284 18.55 27.23 -17.73
CA PRO A 284 17.25 27.01 -18.36
C PRO A 284 17.27 25.72 -19.20
N ALA A 285 16.57 24.70 -18.72
CA ALA A 285 16.33 23.44 -19.43
C ALA A 285 14.82 23.25 -19.65
N PRO A 286 14.41 22.57 -20.74
CA PRO A 286 12.99 22.31 -21.03
C PRO A 286 12.31 21.62 -19.86
N GLY A 287 11.14 22.11 -19.41
CA GLY A 287 10.41 21.52 -18.28
C GLY A 287 10.99 21.86 -16.88
N GLY A 288 12.12 22.57 -16.82
CA GLY A 288 12.75 22.98 -15.57
C GLY A 288 11.93 23.99 -14.77
N PRO A 289 11.39 25.07 -15.38
CA PRO A 289 10.55 26.04 -14.68
C PRO A 289 9.28 25.43 -14.06
N GLU A 290 8.60 24.53 -14.78
CA GLU A 290 7.40 23.84 -14.30
C GLU A 290 7.72 22.93 -13.11
N LEU A 291 8.80 22.14 -13.21
CA LEU A 291 9.27 21.31 -12.08
C LEU A 291 9.67 22.17 -10.87
N GLN A 292 10.31 23.32 -11.11
CA GLN A 292 10.70 24.24 -10.04
C GLN A 292 9.50 24.90 -9.35
N ALA A 293 8.46 25.23 -10.11
CA ALA A 293 7.19 25.72 -9.57
C ALA A 293 6.53 24.65 -8.68
N ASP A 294 6.47 23.41 -9.14
CA ASP A 294 5.89 22.30 -8.37
C ASP A 294 6.67 21.98 -7.09
N ILE A 295 8.01 22.02 -7.15
CA ILE A 295 8.89 21.87 -5.99
C ILE A 295 8.64 22.99 -4.97
N SER A 296 8.55 24.23 -5.45
CA SER A 296 8.28 25.39 -4.59
C SER A 296 6.90 25.31 -3.95
N GLY A 297 5.88 24.93 -4.72
CA GLY A 297 4.51 24.73 -4.23
C GLY A 297 4.42 23.60 -3.19
N MET A 298 5.10 22.47 -3.41
CA MET A 298 5.16 21.38 -2.45
C MET A 298 5.91 21.78 -1.17
N ARG A 299 7.03 22.50 -1.29
CA ARG A 299 7.77 23.02 -0.14
C ARG A 299 6.88 23.90 0.75
N ASN A 300 6.15 24.84 0.15
CA ASN A 300 5.25 25.73 0.89
C ASN A 300 4.15 24.93 1.61
N ARG A 301 3.53 23.96 0.94
CA ARG A 301 2.52 23.08 1.55
C ARG A 301 3.06 22.26 2.73
N LEU A 302 4.31 21.78 2.65
CA LEU A 302 4.97 21.07 3.75
C LEU A 302 5.23 21.98 4.94
N GLU A 303 5.71 23.22 4.71
CA GLU A 303 5.92 24.21 5.78
C GLU A 303 4.60 24.63 6.44
N GLU A 304 3.53 24.82 5.66
CA GLU A 304 2.19 25.09 6.17
C GLU A 304 1.64 23.92 6.98
N ALA A 305 1.82 22.68 6.51
CA ALA A 305 1.46 21.47 7.25
C ALA A 305 2.24 21.36 8.57
N ALA A 306 3.54 21.66 8.56
CA ALA A 306 4.37 21.70 9.76
C ALA A 306 3.90 22.79 10.74
N GLY A 307 3.53 23.98 10.23
CA GLY A 307 2.94 25.05 11.02
C GLY A 307 1.63 24.64 11.70
N ARG A 308 0.71 24.01 10.95
CA ARG A 308 -0.57 23.50 11.47
C ARG A 308 -0.41 22.38 12.50
N ALA A 309 0.58 21.52 12.33
CA ALA A 309 0.90 20.48 13.31
C ALA A 309 1.43 21.10 14.62
N ARG A 310 2.31 22.12 14.52
CA ARG A 310 2.89 22.80 15.68
C ARG A 310 1.88 23.67 16.44
N SER A 311 0.94 24.32 15.76
CA SER A 311 -0.09 25.15 16.41
C SER A 311 -1.22 24.35 17.06
N GLY A 312 -1.21 23.01 16.93
CA GLY A 312 -2.30 22.16 17.42
C GLY A 312 -3.57 22.19 16.57
N ALA A 313 -3.55 22.85 15.41
CA ALA A 313 -4.67 22.87 14.48
C ALA A 313 -4.96 21.48 13.86
N THR A 314 -3.98 20.58 13.88
CA THR A 314 -4.17 19.17 13.52
C THR A 314 -4.26 18.30 14.77
N PRO A 315 -5.34 17.54 14.97
CA PRO A 315 -5.45 16.65 16.13
C PRO A 315 -4.40 15.54 16.05
N LEU A 316 -4.00 15.00 17.21
CA LEU A 316 -2.99 13.93 17.31
C LEU A 316 -3.33 12.70 16.44
N SER A 317 -4.62 12.34 16.36
CA SER A 317 -5.14 11.26 15.52
C SER A 317 -4.98 11.53 14.01
N GLY A 318 -4.90 12.79 13.61
CA GLY A 318 -4.73 13.24 12.22
C GLY A 318 -3.28 13.36 11.78
N LEU A 319 -2.31 13.50 12.70
CA LEU A 319 -0.90 13.71 12.36
C LEU A 319 -0.32 12.58 11.50
N GLY A 320 -0.63 11.33 11.82
CA GLY A 320 -0.15 10.19 11.04
C GLY A 320 -0.74 10.11 9.63
N ARG A 321 -1.92 10.70 9.39
CA ARG A 321 -2.50 10.83 8.04
C ARG A 321 -1.82 11.96 7.28
N LEU A 322 -1.61 13.09 7.96
CA LEU A 322 -0.93 14.27 7.42
C LEU A 322 0.48 13.93 6.92
N THR A 323 1.29 13.27 7.76
CA THR A 323 2.68 12.91 7.39
C THR A 323 2.75 11.87 6.28
N ARG A 324 1.86 10.87 6.28
CA ARG A 324 1.79 9.86 5.20
C ARG A 324 1.36 10.45 3.86
N ALA A 325 0.38 11.34 3.86
CA ALA A 325 -0.05 12.02 2.64
C ALA A 325 1.07 12.90 2.09
N ALA A 326 1.73 13.68 2.97
CA ALA A 326 2.88 14.49 2.61
C ALA A 326 4.04 13.66 2.02
N GLU A 327 4.35 12.50 2.61
CA GLU A 327 5.41 11.62 2.11
C GLU A 327 5.05 10.99 0.76
N ALA A 328 3.79 10.64 0.53
CA ALA A 328 3.33 10.11 -0.75
C ALA A 328 3.47 11.15 -1.88
N GLU A 329 3.05 12.39 -1.63
CA GLU A 329 3.22 13.51 -2.57
C GLU A 329 4.69 13.83 -2.81
N PHE A 330 5.50 13.86 -1.75
CA PHE A 330 6.95 14.07 -1.86
C PHE A 330 7.60 12.97 -2.70
N SER A 331 7.25 11.70 -2.46
CA SER A 331 7.82 10.55 -3.19
C SER A 331 7.49 10.60 -4.68
N ALA A 332 6.25 10.95 -5.03
CA ALA A 332 5.84 11.10 -6.43
C ALA A 332 6.65 12.22 -7.13
N LEU A 333 6.80 13.37 -6.47
CA LEU A 333 7.60 14.48 -6.99
C LEU A 333 9.09 14.12 -7.08
N TYR A 334 9.62 13.40 -6.10
CA TYR A 334 11.01 12.96 -6.08
C TYR A 334 11.32 11.97 -7.21
N LEU A 335 10.40 11.05 -7.52
CA LEU A 335 10.53 10.13 -8.66
C LEU A 335 10.59 10.90 -9.98
N ARG A 336 9.68 11.88 -10.17
CA ARG A 336 9.69 12.77 -11.33
C ARG A 336 10.99 13.56 -11.44
N TYR A 337 11.46 14.14 -10.34
CA TYR A 337 12.76 14.83 -10.30
C TYR A 337 13.92 13.88 -10.64
N SER A 338 13.90 12.64 -10.13
CA SER A 338 14.95 11.65 -10.40
C SER A 338 15.00 11.29 -11.88
N ALA A 339 13.85 11.08 -12.52
CA ALA A 339 13.76 10.87 -13.97
C ALA A 339 14.27 12.08 -14.75
N TYR A 340 13.83 13.29 -14.37
CA TYR A 340 14.27 14.54 -14.98
C TYR A 340 15.80 14.73 -14.87
N ASN A 341 16.37 14.53 -13.68
CA ASN A 341 17.80 14.66 -13.45
C ASN A 341 18.61 13.60 -14.24
N GLY A 342 18.09 12.38 -14.35
CA GLY A 342 18.66 11.34 -15.20
C GLY A 342 18.71 11.72 -16.68
N LEU A 343 17.60 12.25 -17.20
CA LEU A 343 17.50 12.75 -18.57
C LEU A 343 18.42 13.97 -18.80
N LEU A 344 18.50 14.87 -17.82
CA LEU A 344 19.36 16.05 -17.90
C LEU A 344 20.84 15.65 -17.93
N ALA A 345 21.23 14.68 -17.10
CA ALA A 345 22.57 14.12 -17.12
C ALA A 345 22.90 13.46 -18.46
N LEU A 346 21.94 12.75 -19.07
CA LEU A 346 22.09 12.17 -20.41
C LEU A 346 22.24 13.27 -21.48
N LYS A 347 21.38 14.30 -21.45
CA LYS A 347 21.48 15.46 -22.35
C LYS A 347 22.82 16.16 -22.24
N LYS A 348 23.34 16.37 -21.03
CA LYS A 348 24.68 16.96 -20.84
C LYS A 348 25.79 16.12 -21.48
N ARG A 349 25.70 14.78 -21.40
CA ARG A 349 26.67 13.88 -22.06
C ARG A 349 26.58 13.95 -23.58
N VAL A 350 25.38 14.09 -24.13
CA VAL A 350 25.14 14.28 -25.57
C VAL A 350 25.58 15.67 -26.05
N ALA A 351 25.42 16.70 -25.22
CA ALA A 351 25.84 18.06 -25.54
C ALA A 351 27.38 18.23 -25.50
N ALA A 352 28.08 17.48 -24.65
CA ALA A 352 29.54 17.50 -24.50
C ALA A 352 30.31 16.91 -25.70
N SER A 353 29.62 16.45 -26.76
CA SER A 353 30.22 15.92 -27.98
C SER A 353 30.81 17.00 -28.92
N GLY A 354 31.41 18.06 -28.37
CA GLY A 354 32.18 19.04 -29.14
C GLY A 354 33.43 18.40 -29.76
N PHE A 355 34.17 19.17 -30.56
CA PHE A 355 35.49 18.73 -31.02
C PHE A 355 36.52 19.08 -29.95
N SER A 356 37.33 18.10 -29.52
CA SER A 356 38.30 18.32 -28.45
C SER A 356 39.59 19.00 -28.91
N CYS A 357 39.86 19.00 -30.22
CA CYS A 357 41.04 19.60 -30.84
C CYS A 357 40.82 19.82 -32.35
N PHE A 358 41.79 20.45 -33.02
CA PHE A 358 41.73 20.69 -34.47
C PHE A 358 41.71 19.39 -35.27
N TYR A 359 42.54 18.39 -34.90
CA TYR A 359 42.55 17.10 -35.59
C TYR A 359 41.22 16.37 -35.46
N ASP A 360 40.57 16.50 -34.31
CA ASP A 360 39.26 15.91 -34.09
C ASP A 360 38.20 16.49 -35.05
N TYR A 361 38.26 17.81 -35.27
CA TYR A 361 37.42 18.49 -36.26
C TYR A 361 37.78 18.10 -37.70
N ALA A 362 39.06 18.13 -38.06
CA ALA A 362 39.53 17.87 -39.43
C ALA A 362 39.26 16.42 -39.87
N ILE A 363 39.56 15.45 -39.00
CA ILE A 363 39.31 14.03 -39.25
C ILE A 363 37.81 13.77 -39.37
N TYR A 364 36.99 14.36 -38.50
CA TYR A 364 35.54 14.27 -38.66
C TYR A 364 35.07 14.86 -39.98
N ARG A 365 35.51 16.07 -40.36
CA ARG A 365 35.09 16.73 -41.61
C ARG A 365 35.46 15.90 -42.83
N TYR A 366 36.67 15.32 -42.84
CA TYR A 366 37.11 14.40 -43.89
C TYR A 366 36.24 13.14 -43.96
N LEU A 367 36.10 12.43 -42.83
CA LEU A 367 35.32 11.20 -42.77
C LEU A 367 33.84 11.44 -43.08
N ALA A 368 33.25 12.54 -42.63
CA ALA A 368 31.87 12.88 -42.92
C ALA A 368 31.64 13.19 -44.40
N ALA A 369 32.63 13.76 -45.10
CA ALA A 369 32.51 14.10 -46.52
C ALA A 369 32.69 12.88 -47.44
N PHE A 370 33.65 12.00 -47.14
CA PHE A 370 34.02 10.89 -48.03
C PHE A 370 33.54 9.51 -47.55
N PHE A 371 33.34 9.33 -46.24
CA PHE A 371 32.96 8.06 -45.61
C PHE A 371 31.87 8.25 -44.53
N PRO A 372 30.69 8.80 -44.86
CA PRO A 372 29.66 9.15 -43.88
C PRO A 372 29.13 7.94 -43.08
N ALA A 373 29.20 6.73 -43.65
CA ALA A 373 28.83 5.49 -42.98
C ALA A 373 29.88 4.98 -41.97
N SER A 374 31.06 5.61 -41.88
CA SER A 374 32.09 5.20 -40.93
C SER A 374 31.61 5.40 -39.48
N PRO A 375 32.11 4.61 -38.51
CA PRO A 375 31.61 4.62 -37.13
C PRO A 375 31.68 5.98 -36.42
N TYR A 376 32.60 6.87 -36.84
CA TYR A 376 32.81 8.15 -36.17
C TYR A 376 31.76 9.23 -36.57
N PRO A 377 31.55 9.52 -37.86
CA PRO A 377 30.43 10.35 -38.31
C PRO A 377 29.06 9.79 -37.93
N SER A 378 28.83 8.48 -38.04
CA SER A 378 27.53 7.87 -37.70
C SER A 378 27.20 8.03 -36.22
N ALA A 379 28.16 7.79 -35.32
CA ALA A 379 27.98 8.01 -33.88
C ALA A 379 27.72 9.49 -33.55
N ARG A 380 28.38 10.44 -34.22
CA ARG A 380 28.10 11.87 -34.04
C ARG A 380 26.71 12.26 -34.55
N ALA A 381 26.27 11.71 -35.69
CA ALA A 381 24.94 11.95 -36.23
C ALA A 381 23.85 11.42 -35.29
N GLU A 382 24.06 10.25 -34.69
CA GLU A 382 23.16 9.67 -33.70
C GLU A 382 23.02 10.56 -32.45
N LEU A 383 24.14 11.06 -31.91
CA LEU A 383 24.12 11.99 -30.78
C LEU A 383 23.36 13.29 -31.12
N MET A 384 23.52 13.81 -32.33
CA MET A 384 22.78 15.00 -32.76
C MET A 384 21.28 14.72 -32.91
N ALA A 385 20.91 13.59 -33.51
CA ALA A 385 19.53 13.15 -33.68
C ALA A 385 18.81 12.87 -32.34
N ALA A 386 19.55 12.50 -31.30
CA ALA A 386 19.00 12.25 -29.97
C ALA A 386 18.61 13.54 -29.20
N ARG A 387 19.17 14.71 -29.55
CA ARG A 387 18.95 15.96 -28.79
C ARG A 387 17.48 16.40 -28.73
N PRO A 388 16.73 16.49 -29.85
CA PRO A 388 15.33 16.92 -29.80
C PRO A 388 14.45 15.94 -29.02
N ALA A 389 14.74 14.64 -29.11
CA ALA A 389 14.02 13.62 -28.35
C ALA A 389 14.26 13.75 -26.84
N LEU A 390 15.50 14.06 -26.42
CA LEU A 390 15.82 14.34 -25.02
C LEU A 390 15.19 15.64 -24.52
N ASP A 391 15.08 16.66 -25.36
CA ASP A 391 14.40 17.92 -25.02
C ASP A 391 12.90 17.71 -24.82
N ALA A 392 12.26 16.96 -25.71
CA ALA A 392 10.86 16.57 -25.56
C ALA A 392 10.62 15.71 -24.31
N ALA A 393 11.51 14.76 -24.03
CA ALA A 393 11.44 13.93 -22.83
C ALA A 393 11.62 14.74 -21.54
N LEU A 394 12.55 15.71 -21.53
CA LEU A 394 12.74 16.63 -20.41
C LEU A 394 11.51 17.51 -20.19
N ALA A 395 10.92 18.06 -21.26
CA ALA A 395 9.69 18.83 -21.16
C ALA A 395 8.53 17.97 -20.61
N ALA A 396 8.36 16.73 -21.08
CA ALA A 396 7.33 15.81 -20.59
C ALA A 396 7.54 15.43 -19.11
N ALA A 397 8.78 15.13 -18.69
CA ALA A 397 9.11 14.87 -17.29
C ALA A 397 8.88 16.12 -16.42
N GLY A 398 9.26 17.28 -16.94
CA GLY A 398 9.03 18.58 -16.32
C GLY A 398 7.56 18.98 -16.26
N ALA A 399 6.68 18.42 -17.10
CA ALA A 399 5.23 18.61 -17.02
C ALA A 399 4.52 17.55 -16.14
N GLY A 400 5.26 16.58 -15.60
CA GLY A 400 4.70 15.51 -14.76
C GLY A 400 4.27 14.26 -15.52
N ASN A 401 4.45 14.19 -16.85
CA ASN A 401 4.14 13.01 -17.64
C ASN A 401 5.38 12.10 -17.76
N VAL A 402 5.71 11.41 -16.66
CA VAL A 402 6.84 10.47 -16.59
C VAL A 402 6.71 9.31 -17.59
N PRO A 403 5.53 8.70 -17.81
CA PRO A 403 5.38 7.64 -18.82
C PRO A 403 5.74 8.13 -20.23
N ALA A 404 5.25 9.30 -20.66
CA ALA A 404 5.61 9.87 -21.95
C ALA A 404 7.09 10.26 -22.02
N ALA A 405 7.67 10.73 -20.90
CA ALA A 405 9.08 11.06 -20.81
C ALA A 405 10.01 9.85 -20.93
N LEU A 406 9.53 8.62 -20.71
CA LEU A 406 10.32 7.38 -20.81
C LEU A 406 9.99 6.54 -22.05
N LEU A 407 8.93 6.90 -22.78
CA LEU A 407 8.46 6.17 -23.94
C LEU A 407 9.51 6.21 -25.07
N GLY A 408 9.93 5.04 -25.55
CA GLY A 408 10.91 4.92 -26.63
C GLY A 408 12.37 5.27 -26.25
N LEU A 409 12.66 5.55 -24.97
CA LEU A 409 14.03 5.83 -24.52
C LEU A 409 14.85 4.57 -24.23
N GLY A 410 14.23 3.43 -23.89
CA GLY A 410 14.95 2.22 -23.48
C GLY A 410 16.04 1.77 -24.48
N GLU A 411 15.66 1.59 -25.75
CA GLU A 411 16.58 1.16 -26.80
C GLU A 411 17.55 2.29 -27.21
N ARG A 412 17.05 3.53 -27.27
CA ARG A 412 17.85 4.72 -27.62
C ARG A 412 18.90 5.07 -26.56
N VAL A 413 18.68 4.78 -25.28
CA VAL A 413 19.66 5.09 -24.22
C VAL A 413 20.91 4.23 -24.37
N ALA A 414 20.76 2.96 -24.78
CA ALA A 414 21.90 2.07 -25.01
C ALA A 414 22.73 2.57 -26.19
N SER A 415 22.06 2.86 -27.31
CA SER A 415 22.70 3.33 -28.54
C SER A 415 23.39 4.70 -28.34
N VAL A 416 22.72 5.65 -27.68
CA VAL A 416 23.29 6.98 -27.33
C VAL A 416 24.50 6.85 -26.40
N LYS A 417 24.48 5.92 -25.42
CA LYS A 417 25.64 5.68 -24.55
C LYS A 417 26.82 5.10 -25.32
N GLU A 418 26.57 4.19 -26.25
CA GLU A 418 27.59 3.60 -27.10
C GLU A 418 28.21 4.64 -28.03
N ALA A 419 27.37 5.40 -28.74
CA ALA A 419 27.79 6.51 -29.58
C ALA A 419 28.62 7.54 -28.80
N GLN A 420 28.20 7.91 -27.58
CA GLN A 420 28.94 8.84 -26.72
C GLN A 420 30.31 8.29 -26.30
N ARG A 421 30.41 7.00 -25.95
CA ARG A 421 31.69 6.34 -25.64
C ARG A 421 32.61 6.32 -26.85
N PHE A 422 32.07 5.99 -28.02
CA PHE A 422 32.83 5.93 -29.26
C PHE A 422 33.39 7.30 -29.64
N VAL A 423 32.53 8.33 -29.66
CA VAL A 423 32.94 9.71 -29.95
C VAL A 423 33.99 10.20 -28.97
N SER A 424 33.83 9.94 -27.67
CA SER A 424 34.81 10.34 -26.65
C SER A 424 36.17 9.67 -26.86
N ARG A 425 36.19 8.38 -27.23
CA ARG A 425 37.42 7.63 -27.53
C ARG A 425 38.10 8.18 -28.79
N ALA A 426 37.35 8.37 -29.87
CA ALA A 426 37.85 8.93 -31.12
C ALA A 426 38.43 10.33 -30.90
N SER A 427 37.72 11.21 -30.19
CA SER A 427 38.21 12.54 -29.81
C SER A 427 39.50 12.48 -28.97
N SER A 428 39.56 11.58 -27.98
CA SER A 428 40.77 11.40 -27.16
C SER A 428 41.97 10.90 -27.97
N PHE A 429 41.74 9.99 -28.93
CA PHE A 429 42.75 9.49 -29.83
C PHE A 429 43.25 10.59 -30.77
N ASN A 430 42.34 11.32 -31.42
CA ASN A 430 42.66 12.43 -32.32
C ASN A 430 43.47 13.52 -31.61
N ARG A 431 43.12 13.82 -30.35
CA ARG A 431 43.88 14.74 -29.50
C ARG A 431 45.27 14.21 -29.19
N GLY A 432 45.40 12.92 -28.85
CA GLY A 432 46.68 12.26 -28.64
C GLY A 432 47.56 12.27 -29.89
N ALA A 433 47.00 11.94 -31.05
CA ALA A 433 47.68 11.97 -32.34
C ALA A 433 48.16 13.38 -32.70
N GLN A 434 47.34 14.41 -32.46
CA GLN A 434 47.75 15.79 -32.64
C GLN A 434 48.96 16.13 -31.77
N PHE A 435 48.91 15.87 -30.45
CA PHE A 435 50.05 16.17 -29.58
C PHE A 435 51.31 15.37 -29.94
N PHE A 436 51.16 14.10 -30.32
CA PHE A 436 52.26 13.26 -30.77
C PHE A 436 52.94 13.85 -32.01
N LEU A 437 52.16 14.18 -33.05
CA LEU A 437 52.68 14.67 -34.33
C LEU A 437 53.30 16.07 -34.20
N TRP A 438 52.68 16.94 -33.39
CA TRP A 438 53.28 18.22 -33.03
C TRP A 438 54.58 18.04 -32.24
N GLY A 439 54.65 17.08 -31.31
CA GLY A 439 55.89 16.76 -30.62
C GLY A 439 56.99 16.26 -31.55
N LEU A 440 56.65 15.43 -32.53
CA LEU A 440 57.58 14.92 -33.54
C LEU A 440 58.15 16.04 -34.43
N LEU A 441 57.30 16.96 -34.89
CA LEU A 441 57.68 18.03 -35.81
C LEU A 441 58.49 19.14 -35.13
N PHE A 442 58.13 19.50 -33.89
CA PHE A 442 58.74 20.66 -33.21
C PHE A 442 59.85 20.29 -32.23
N ARG A 443 59.99 19.01 -31.82
CA ARG A 443 61.05 18.54 -30.90
C ARG A 443 61.49 17.09 -31.20
N PRO A 444 62.16 16.84 -32.35
CA PRO A 444 62.55 15.49 -32.75
C PRO A 444 63.62 14.83 -31.86
N VAL A 445 64.37 15.60 -31.07
CA VAL A 445 65.55 15.12 -30.30
C VAL A 445 65.19 14.54 -28.91
N GLU A 446 63.96 14.69 -28.43
CA GLU A 446 63.52 14.23 -27.09
C GLU A 446 62.81 12.86 -27.09
N TYR A 447 62.75 12.16 -28.22
CA TYR A 447 62.06 10.88 -28.35
C TYR A 447 62.96 9.68 -28.04
N ARG A 448 62.64 8.92 -26.97
CA ARG A 448 63.02 7.51 -26.84
C ARG A 448 61.76 6.64 -26.81
N VAL A 449 61.65 5.73 -27.77
CA VAL A 449 60.60 4.70 -27.79
C VAL A 449 61.06 3.57 -26.87
N SER A 450 60.36 3.37 -25.76
CA SER A 450 60.55 2.20 -24.89
C SER A 450 60.17 0.94 -25.68
N ALA A 451 61.09 -0.03 -25.77
CA ALA A 451 60.91 -1.28 -26.51
C ALA A 451 59.90 -2.26 -25.87
N ASP A 452 59.51 -2.03 -24.61
CA ASP A 452 58.54 -2.87 -23.91
C ASP A 452 57.13 -2.27 -23.99
N GLY A 453 56.46 -2.57 -25.10
CA GLY A 453 55.00 -2.62 -25.22
C GLY A 453 54.17 -1.55 -24.50
N GLY A 454 53.91 -0.42 -25.16
CA GLY A 454 52.51 0.01 -25.26
C GLY A 454 52.18 1.50 -25.38
N ARG A 455 53.01 2.45 -24.94
CA ARG A 455 52.75 3.90 -25.18
C ARG A 455 54.04 4.70 -25.32
N PRO A 456 54.17 5.57 -26.33
CA PRO A 456 55.24 6.56 -26.37
C PRO A 456 55.02 7.57 -25.23
N VAL A 457 56.03 7.74 -24.37
CA VAL A 457 56.02 8.67 -23.25
C VAL A 457 56.93 9.85 -23.59
N PHE A 458 56.40 11.08 -23.51
CA PHE A 458 57.23 12.28 -23.52
C PHE A 458 57.99 12.38 -22.18
N THR A 459 59.32 12.50 -22.22
CA THR A 459 60.23 12.59 -21.05
C THR A 459 60.12 13.89 -20.24
N PHE A 460 59.01 14.62 -20.33
CA PHE A 460 58.84 15.89 -19.60
C PHE A 460 58.91 15.69 -18.06
N THR A 461 58.53 14.51 -17.57
CA THR A 461 58.59 14.18 -16.13
C THR A 461 60.00 13.82 -15.64
N GLU A 462 60.92 13.40 -16.51
CA GLU A 462 62.30 13.10 -16.10
C GLU A 462 63.15 14.37 -16.01
N ILE A 463 62.96 15.34 -16.91
CA ILE A 463 63.69 16.62 -16.87
C ILE A 463 63.23 17.50 -15.69
N MET A 464 61.96 17.42 -15.29
CA MET A 464 61.46 18.11 -14.08
C MET A 464 61.95 17.46 -12.76
N ARG A 465 62.41 16.20 -12.79
CA ARG A 465 62.98 15.52 -11.62
C ARG A 465 64.51 15.62 -11.54
N SER A 466 65.21 15.86 -12.65
CA SER A 466 66.67 15.99 -12.67
C SER A 466 67.18 17.42 -12.40
N ARG A 467 66.28 18.37 -12.14
CA ARG A 467 66.62 19.70 -11.59
C ARG A 467 66.03 19.85 -10.19
N ARG A 468 66.57 19.09 -9.26
CA ARG A 468 66.62 19.45 -7.83
C ARG A 468 68.02 19.20 -7.33
#